data_AF-A0A317WIJ8-F1
#
_entry.id   AF-A0A317WIJ8-F1
#
_cell.length_a   1.000
_cell.length_b   1.000
_cell.length_c   1.000
_cell.angle_alpha   90.00
_cell.angle_beta   90.00
_cell.angle_gamma   90.00
#
_symmetry.space_group_name_H-M   'P 1'
#
loop_
_entity.id
_entity.type
_entity.pdbx_description
1 polymer ?
#
loop_
_entity_poly.entity_id
_entity_poly.type
_entity_poly.pdbx_seq_one_letter_code
_entity_poly.pdbx_strand_id
1 'polypeptide(L)'
;MLSLLWTVFFIHVAIYLVNTIGASTIDNLLWILYLKAPTPTSKKAREQNRLKREALALKRDMNNTSSQDQFAKWAKLRRRHDKTMEEYEAINKQLSSQKTSFDWSVKTARWLSTTGLKLFLQFWYSKTPVFMLPEGWVPYYVAWILSFPRAPLGSVSIQVWSNVCATTITTIAEVVTAVFVRKAAAEPVSVPAGAGAKKTQ
;
A
#
# COMPACT_ATOMS: atom_id res chain seq x y z
N MET A 1 -18.53 2.54 -28.93
CA MET A 1 -18.17 1.30 -28.22
C MET A 1 -16.65 1.20 -28.21
N LEU A 2 -15.99 1.19 -27.05
CA LEU A 2 -14.52 1.01 -27.01
C LEU A 2 -14.20 -0.38 -27.58
N SER A 3 -13.24 -0.45 -28.51
CA SER A 3 -12.71 -1.73 -28.96
C SER A 3 -12.12 -2.50 -27.77
N LEU A 4 -12.20 -3.83 -27.79
CA LEU A 4 -11.65 -4.71 -26.75
C LEU A 4 -10.21 -4.35 -26.34
N LEU A 5 -9.39 -3.95 -27.31
CA LEU A 5 -8.01 -3.45 -27.12
C LEU A 5 -7.91 -2.35 -26.06
N TRP A 6 -8.64 -1.25 -26.27
CA TRP A 6 -8.63 -0.09 -25.38
C TRP A 6 -9.19 -0.42 -24.00
N THR A 7 -10.26 -1.23 -23.92
CA THR A 7 -10.82 -1.65 -22.64
C THR A 7 -9.80 -2.42 -21.81
N VAL A 8 -9.12 -3.40 -22.41
CA VAL A 8 -8.08 -4.19 -21.73
C VAL A 8 -6.91 -3.31 -21.32
N PHE A 9 -6.51 -2.37 -22.17
CA PHE A 9 -5.42 -1.43 -21.87
C PHE A 9 -5.75 -0.53 -20.68
N PHE A 10 -6.91 0.15 -20.68
CA PHE A 10 -7.31 1.03 -19.58
C PHE A 10 -7.48 0.28 -18.25
N ILE A 11 -7.97 -0.95 -18.28
CA ILE A 11 -8.04 -1.80 -17.08
C ILE A 11 -6.65 -2.10 -16.56
N HIS A 12 -5.69 -2.43 -17.42
CA HIS A 12 -4.30 -2.66 -16.99
C HIS A 12 -3.65 -1.38 -16.44
N VAL A 13 -3.93 -0.21 -17.01
CA VAL A 13 -3.49 1.08 -16.48
C VAL A 13 -4.09 1.32 -15.09
N ALA A 14 -5.40 1.13 -14.91
CA ALA A 14 -6.05 1.29 -13.61
C ALA A 14 -5.46 0.34 -12.55
N ILE A 15 -5.22 -0.92 -12.90
CA ILE A 15 -4.58 -1.89 -12.01
C ILE A 15 -3.15 -1.47 -11.68
N TYR A 16 -2.39 -0.97 -12.66
CA TYR A 16 -1.05 -0.47 -12.43
C TYR A 16 -1.07 0.70 -11.44
N LEU A 17 -1.94 1.69 -11.63
CA LEU A 17 -2.09 2.83 -10.72
C LEU A 17 -2.40 2.41 -9.29
N VAL A 18 -3.33 1.47 -9.09
CA VAL A 18 -3.67 0.94 -7.77
C VAL A 18 -2.46 0.25 -7.11
N ASN A 19 -1.64 -0.45 -7.89
CA ASN A 19 -0.42 -1.07 -7.38
C ASN A 19 0.69 -0.04 -7.09
N THR A 20 0.77 1.05 -7.86
CA THR A 20 1.77 2.12 -7.69
C THR A 20 1.53 2.97 -6.45
N ILE A 21 0.27 3.20 -6.06
CA ILE A 21 -0.07 4.00 -4.86
C ILE A 21 0.46 3.33 -3.56
N GLY A 22 0.91 2.07 -3.63
CA GLY A 22 1.55 1.37 -2.53
C GLY A 22 0.53 0.84 -1.53
N ALA A 23 0.60 -0.47 -1.23
CA ALA A 23 -0.36 -1.11 -0.34
C ALA A 23 -0.42 -0.43 1.04
N SER A 24 0.75 -0.10 1.60
CA SER A 24 0.86 0.54 2.91
C SER A 24 0.21 1.93 2.98
N THR A 25 0.28 2.73 1.92
CA THR A 25 -0.33 4.07 1.89
C THR A 25 -1.85 3.97 1.90
N ILE A 26 -2.40 3.08 1.06
CA ILE A 26 -3.85 2.84 0.98
C ILE A 26 -4.36 2.25 2.29
N ASP A 27 -3.68 1.23 2.82
CA ASP A 27 -4.06 0.57 4.06
C ASP A 27 -4.09 1.56 5.23
N ASN A 28 -3.08 2.44 5.33
CA ASN A 28 -3.04 3.49 6.35
C ASN A 28 -4.14 4.54 6.17
N LEU A 29 -4.39 5.00 4.94
CA LEU A 29 -5.46 5.95 4.66
C LEU A 29 -6.84 5.37 5.00
N LEU A 30 -7.10 4.14 4.58
CA LEU A 30 -8.33 3.43 4.87
C LEU A 30 -8.49 3.19 6.37
N TRP A 31 -7.42 2.86 7.07
CA TRP A 31 -7.44 2.73 8.53
C TRP A 31 -7.79 4.05 9.23
N ILE A 32 -7.20 5.17 8.80
CA ILE A 32 -7.52 6.50 9.35
C ILE A 32 -8.99 6.86 9.09
N LEU A 33 -9.48 6.62 7.88
CA LEU A 33 -10.88 6.84 7.52
C LEU A 33 -11.81 5.94 8.34
N TYR A 34 -11.45 4.68 8.54
CA TYR A 34 -12.21 3.73 9.35
C TYR A 34 -12.26 4.12 10.83
N LEU A 35 -11.17 4.66 11.37
CA LEU A 35 -11.12 5.21 12.73
C LEU A 35 -11.92 6.51 12.88
N LYS A 36 -12.10 7.28 11.81
CA LYS A 36 -12.92 8.50 11.80
C LYS A 36 -14.42 8.20 11.73
N ALA A 37 -14.80 7.05 11.17
CA ALA A 37 -16.19 6.61 11.15
C ALA A 37 -16.67 6.26 12.58
N PRO A 38 -17.96 6.44 12.91
CA PRO A 38 -18.52 6.19 14.25
C PRO A 38 -18.70 4.68 14.52
N THR A 39 -17.61 3.93 14.42
CA THR A 39 -17.57 2.48 14.64
C THR A 39 -17.19 2.15 16.08
N PRO A 40 -17.50 0.94 16.59
CA PRO A 40 -17.03 0.48 17.91
C PRO A 40 -15.50 0.57 18.05
N THR A 41 -14.77 0.39 16.95
CA THR A 41 -13.30 0.50 16.89
C THR A 41 -12.81 1.92 17.16
N SER A 42 -13.50 2.95 16.66
CA SER A 42 -13.17 4.35 16.97
C SER A 42 -13.27 4.66 18.47
N LYS A 43 -14.25 4.09 19.16
CA LYS A 43 -14.42 4.23 20.62
C LYS A 43 -13.25 3.60 21.37
N LYS A 44 -12.84 2.39 20.98
CA LYS A 44 -11.66 1.71 21.55
C LYS A 44 -10.37 2.49 21.30
N ALA A 45 -10.19 3.07 20.11
CA ALA A 45 -9.02 3.90 19.81
C ALA A 45 -9.00 5.21 20.63
N ARG A 46 -10.17 5.83 20.86
CA ARG A 46 -10.28 7.00 21.73
C ARG A 46 -9.97 6.65 23.18
N GLU A 47 -10.43 5.49 23.64
CA GLU A 47 -10.16 4.97 24.98
C GLU A 47 -8.68 4.62 25.18
N GLN A 48 -8.05 3.98 24.19
CA GLN A 48 -6.60 3.75 24.18
C GLN A 48 -5.82 5.07 24.36
N ASN A 49 -6.21 6.12 23.63
CA ASN A 49 -5.59 7.44 23.74
C ASN A 49 -5.84 8.09 25.11
N ARG A 50 -7.00 7.87 25.73
CA ARG A 50 -7.30 8.32 27.10
C ARG A 50 -6.39 7.62 28.10
N LEU A 51 -6.34 6.29 28.10
CA LEU A 51 -5.51 5.50 29.00
C LEU A 51 -4.02 5.80 28.83
N LYS A 52 -3.55 6.01 27.59
CA LYS A 52 -2.18 6.43 27.31
C LYS A 52 -1.83 7.75 27.99
N ARG A 53 -2.73 8.75 27.90
CA ARG A 53 -2.54 10.05 28.57
C ARG A 53 -2.55 9.91 30.09
N GLU A 54 -3.45 9.10 30.62
CA GLU A 54 -3.53 8.83 32.06
C GLU A 54 -2.29 8.11 32.59
N ALA A 55 -1.80 7.09 31.88
CA ALA A 55 -0.56 6.39 32.24
C ALA A 55 0.65 7.35 32.23
N LEU A 56 0.75 8.24 31.22
CA LEU A 56 1.81 9.25 31.15
C LEU A 56 1.70 10.28 32.27
N ALA A 57 0.49 10.70 32.64
CA ALA A 57 0.25 11.61 33.76
C ALA A 57 0.65 10.95 35.10
N LEU A 58 0.22 9.71 35.34
CA LEU A 58 0.59 8.93 36.53
C LEU A 58 2.09 8.70 36.63
N LYS A 59 2.76 8.45 35.51
CA LYS A 59 4.22 8.31 35.44
C LYS A 59 4.92 9.63 35.81
N ARG A 60 4.40 10.76 35.34
CA ARG A 60 4.92 12.09 35.69
C ARG A 60 4.74 12.37 37.19
N ASP A 61 3.57 12.08 37.75
CA ASP A 61 3.29 12.28 39.17
C ASP A 61 4.18 11.39 40.07
N MET A 62 4.49 10.17 39.61
CA MET A 62 5.36 9.23 40.30
C MET A 62 6.81 9.71 40.31
N ASN A 63 7.28 10.29 39.20
CA ASN A 63 8.61 10.90 39.14
C ASN A 63 8.74 12.16 40.00
N ASN A 64 7.64 12.89 40.21
CA ASN A 64 7.62 14.09 41.06
C ASN A 64 7.50 13.76 42.56
N THR A 65 7.23 12.50 42.93
CA THR A 65 7.06 12.07 44.33
C THR A 65 8.32 11.35 44.81
N SER A 66 8.93 11.81 45.91
CA SER A 66 10.06 11.11 46.55
C SER A 66 9.65 9.71 46.97
N SER A 67 10.31 8.69 46.41
CA SER A 67 10.02 7.28 46.67
C SER A 67 10.44 6.84 48.08
N GLN A 68 11.36 7.56 48.72
CA GLN A 68 11.86 7.24 50.07
C GLN A 68 10.99 7.91 51.14
N ASP A 69 10.72 9.21 51.02
CA ASP A 69 9.98 9.95 52.06
C ASP A 69 8.47 9.74 51.97
N GLN A 70 7.95 9.56 50.76
CA GLN A 70 6.52 9.43 50.49
C GLN A 70 6.17 8.05 49.91
N PHE A 71 6.84 6.99 50.38
CA PHE A 71 6.71 5.62 49.87
C PHE A 71 5.26 5.15 49.78
N ALA A 72 4.42 5.43 50.78
CA ALA A 72 3.01 5.05 50.76
C ALA A 72 2.22 5.68 49.59
N LYS A 73 2.46 6.97 49.31
CA LYS A 73 1.85 7.66 48.17
C LYS A 73 2.43 7.17 46.85
N TRP A 74 3.75 7.01 46.79
CA TRP A 74 4.46 6.49 45.62
C TRP A 74 3.96 5.08 45.25
N ALA A 75 3.83 4.18 46.22
CA ALA A 75 3.34 2.81 46.03
C ALA A 75 1.89 2.77 45.54
N LYS A 76 1.02 3.64 46.07
CA LYS A 76 -0.37 3.76 45.60
C LYS A 76 -0.43 4.24 44.15
N LEU A 77 0.40 5.21 43.79
CA LEU A 77 0.49 5.76 42.44
C LEU A 77 1.06 4.74 41.46
N ARG A 78 2.07 3.97 41.88
CA ARG A 78 2.64 2.87 41.12
C ARG A 78 1.62 1.80 40.78
N ARG A 79 0.84 1.33 41.77
CA ARG A 79 -0.25 0.35 41.54
C ARG A 79 -1.30 0.87 40.56
N ARG A 80 -1.63 2.17 40.65
CA ARG A 80 -2.57 2.80 39.71
C ARG A 80 -2.00 2.87 38.29
N HIS A 81 -0.73 3.26 38.16
CA HIS A 81 -0.02 3.25 36.88
C HIS A 81 -0.01 1.84 36.27
N ASP A 82 0.36 0.82 37.05
CA ASP A 82 0.45 -0.56 36.57
C ASP A 82 -0.93 -1.08 36.12
N LYS A 83 -2.01 -0.77 36.86
CA LYS A 83 -3.39 -1.08 36.45
C LYS A 83 -3.79 -0.38 35.15
N THR A 84 -3.55 0.93 35.03
CA THR A 84 -3.87 1.69 33.81
C THR A 84 -3.05 1.21 32.61
N MET A 85 -1.81 0.78 32.83
CA MET A 85 -0.95 0.21 31.80
C MET A 85 -1.46 -1.15 31.32
N GLU A 86 -1.90 -2.02 32.24
CA GLU A 86 -2.52 -3.31 31.90
C GLU A 86 -3.79 -3.12 31.06
N GLU A 87 -4.67 -2.19 31.45
CA GLU A 87 -5.87 -1.84 30.67
C GLU A 87 -5.50 -1.29 29.27
N TYR A 88 -4.46 -0.45 29.17
CA TYR A 88 -3.95 0.05 27.91
C TYR A 88 -3.44 -1.08 27.00
N GLU A 89 -2.66 -2.02 27.53
CA GLU A 89 -2.12 -3.15 26.77
C GLU A 89 -3.22 -4.09 26.28
N ALA A 90 -4.24 -4.34 27.11
CA ALA A 90 -5.40 -5.13 26.73
C ALA A 90 -6.15 -4.52 25.54
N ILE A 91 -6.43 -3.21 25.58
CA ILE A 91 -7.08 -2.50 24.47
C ILE A 91 -6.17 -2.45 23.23
N ASN A 92 -4.87 -2.21 23.42
CA ASN A 92 -3.90 -2.18 22.32
C ASN A 92 -3.84 -3.53 21.59
N LYS A 93 -3.86 -4.65 22.31
CA LYS A 93 -3.90 -5.99 21.71
C LYS A 93 -5.17 -6.22 20.90
N GLN A 94 -6.32 -5.78 21.41
CA GLN A 94 -7.59 -5.86 20.67
C GLN A 94 -7.55 -5.01 19.39
N LEU A 95 -7.05 -3.77 19.49
CA LEU A 95 -6.98 -2.85 18.35
C LEU A 95 -5.98 -3.34 17.30
N SER A 96 -4.85 -3.89 17.72
CA SER A 96 -3.88 -4.52 16.83
C SER A 96 -4.47 -5.72 16.09
N SER A 97 -5.22 -6.58 16.78
CA SER A 97 -5.91 -7.70 16.14
C SER A 97 -6.93 -7.23 15.10
N GLN A 98 -7.75 -6.23 15.45
CA GLN A 98 -8.71 -5.62 14.52
C GLN A 98 -8.02 -4.99 13.32
N LYS A 99 -6.89 -4.31 13.52
CA LYS A 99 -6.08 -3.76 12.43
C LYS A 99 -5.58 -4.87 11.49
N THR A 100 -5.06 -5.97 12.02
CA THR A 100 -4.61 -7.11 11.20
C THR A 100 -5.77 -7.70 10.39
N SER A 101 -6.95 -7.88 10.98
CA SER A 101 -8.13 -8.37 10.25
C SER A 101 -8.59 -7.39 9.16
N PHE A 102 -8.52 -6.09 9.44
CA PHE A 102 -8.83 -5.03 8.47
C PHE A 102 -7.84 -5.03 7.31
N ASP A 103 -6.53 -5.02 7.61
CA ASP A 103 -5.45 -5.05 6.62
C ASP A 103 -5.56 -6.33 5.75
N TRP A 104 -5.92 -7.47 6.34
CA TRP A 104 -6.19 -8.70 5.58
C TRP A 104 -7.42 -8.59 4.67
N SER A 105 -8.50 -7.97 5.15
CA SER A 105 -9.72 -7.73 4.38
C SER A 105 -9.45 -6.81 3.19
N VAL A 106 -8.72 -5.71 3.42
CA VAL A 106 -8.31 -4.76 2.37
C VAL A 106 -7.38 -5.42 1.37
N LYS A 107 -6.40 -6.19 1.83
CA LYS A 107 -5.50 -6.97 0.97
C LYS A 107 -6.28 -7.95 0.08
N THR A 108 -7.29 -8.62 0.65
CA THR A 108 -8.14 -9.57 -0.08
C THR A 108 -9.00 -8.84 -1.10
N ALA A 109 -9.66 -7.74 -0.71
CA ALA A 109 -10.46 -6.92 -1.62
C ALA A 109 -9.61 -6.37 -2.78
N ARG A 110 -8.40 -5.89 -2.48
CA ARG A 110 -7.45 -5.42 -3.50
C ARG A 110 -7.05 -6.55 -4.44
N TRP A 111 -6.60 -7.68 -3.90
CA TRP A 111 -6.24 -8.84 -4.72
C TRP A 111 -7.39 -9.30 -5.61
N LEU A 112 -8.62 -9.33 -5.09
CA LEU A 112 -9.81 -9.65 -5.86
C LEU A 112 -10.06 -8.60 -6.96
N SER A 113 -9.93 -7.31 -6.65
CA SER A 113 -10.13 -6.24 -7.64
C SER A 113 -9.05 -6.20 -8.73
N THR A 114 -7.80 -6.57 -8.43
CA THR A 114 -6.70 -6.50 -9.40
C THR A 114 -6.53 -7.82 -10.12
N THR A 115 -6.36 -8.90 -9.36
CA THR A 115 -6.09 -10.24 -9.90
C THR A 115 -7.37 -10.92 -10.32
N GLY A 116 -8.42 -10.82 -9.49
CA GLY A 116 -9.73 -11.37 -9.84
C GLY A 116 -10.31 -10.72 -11.10
N LEU A 117 -10.17 -9.39 -11.26
CA LEU A 117 -10.59 -8.71 -12.49
C LEU A 117 -9.78 -9.18 -13.72
N LYS A 118 -8.46 -9.35 -13.60
CA LYS A 118 -7.63 -9.93 -14.68
C LYS A 118 -8.12 -11.31 -15.08
N LEU A 119 -8.29 -12.20 -14.11
CA LEU A 119 -8.75 -13.57 -14.34
C LEU A 119 -10.16 -13.59 -14.94
N PHE A 120 -11.05 -12.73 -14.47
CA PHE A 120 -12.40 -12.58 -14.99
C PHE A 120 -12.39 -12.16 -16.47
N LEU A 121 -11.61 -11.12 -16.83
CA LEU A 121 -11.47 -10.69 -18.22
C LEU A 121 -10.88 -11.79 -19.10
N GLN A 122 -9.81 -12.42 -18.64
CA GLN A 122 -9.16 -13.51 -19.34
C GLN A 122 -10.09 -14.69 -19.58
N PHE A 123 -10.94 -15.02 -18.61
CA PHE A 123 -11.92 -16.08 -18.72
C PHE A 123 -13.05 -15.70 -19.69
N TRP A 124 -13.63 -14.51 -19.53
CA TRP A 124 -14.78 -14.04 -20.30
C TRP A 124 -14.46 -13.86 -21.78
N TYR A 125 -13.32 -13.24 -22.10
CA TYR A 125 -12.87 -13.01 -23.47
C TYR A 125 -11.90 -14.08 -23.99
N SER A 126 -11.83 -15.23 -23.32
CA SER A 126 -10.92 -16.32 -23.71
C SER A 126 -11.12 -16.81 -25.15
N LYS A 127 -12.35 -16.72 -25.67
CA LYS A 127 -12.73 -17.15 -27.03
C LYS A 127 -12.76 -16.01 -28.06
N THR A 128 -12.59 -14.77 -27.63
CA THR A 128 -12.67 -13.61 -28.52
C THR A 128 -11.27 -13.19 -28.95
N PRO A 129 -10.96 -13.20 -30.26
CA PRO A 129 -9.67 -12.72 -30.76
C PRO A 129 -9.55 -11.22 -30.51
N VAL A 130 -8.42 -10.79 -29.94
CA VAL A 130 -8.18 -9.36 -29.67
C VAL A 130 -7.88 -8.61 -30.97
N PHE A 131 -7.05 -9.20 -31.82
CA PHE A 131 -6.83 -8.76 -33.19
C PHE A 131 -6.50 -9.96 -34.08
N MET A 132 -6.93 -9.88 -35.34
CA MET A 132 -6.59 -10.86 -36.38
C MET A 132 -5.29 -10.43 -37.06
N LEU A 133 -4.39 -11.38 -37.29
CA LEU A 133 -3.20 -11.16 -38.12
C LEU A 133 -3.54 -11.47 -39.58
N PRO A 134 -3.07 -10.66 -40.53
CA PRO A 134 -3.10 -11.02 -41.95
C PRO A 134 -2.36 -12.33 -42.20
N GLU A 135 -2.89 -13.15 -43.12
CA GLU A 135 -2.31 -14.45 -43.47
C GLU A 135 -0.87 -14.28 -43.98
N GLY A 136 0.06 -15.05 -43.41
CA GLY A 136 1.47 -15.07 -43.82
C GLY A 136 2.41 -14.08 -43.09
N TRP A 137 1.91 -13.25 -42.18
CA TRP A 137 2.76 -12.26 -41.48
C TRP A 137 3.70 -12.87 -40.42
N VAL A 138 3.31 -13.99 -39.82
CA VAL A 138 4.08 -14.68 -38.78
C VAL A 138 4.21 -16.18 -39.07
N PRO A 139 5.36 -16.82 -38.75
CA PRO A 139 5.52 -18.26 -38.87
C PRO A 139 4.47 -19.02 -38.05
N TYR A 140 4.10 -20.22 -38.51
CA TYR A 140 3.08 -21.06 -37.85
C TYR A 140 3.31 -21.24 -36.34
N TYR A 141 4.56 -21.47 -35.92
CA TYR A 141 4.93 -21.62 -34.51
C TYR A 141 4.64 -20.35 -33.68
N VAL A 142 4.88 -19.18 -34.26
CA VAL A 142 4.62 -17.89 -33.60
C VAL A 142 3.12 -17.62 -33.55
N ALA A 143 2.39 -17.88 -34.64
CA ALA A 143 0.93 -17.78 -34.66
C ALA A 143 0.28 -18.69 -33.60
N TRP A 144 0.82 -19.89 -33.42
CA TRP A 144 0.35 -20.83 -32.39
C TRP A 144 0.56 -20.28 -30.97
N ILE A 145 1.75 -19.78 -30.64
CA ILE A 145 2.04 -19.16 -29.33
C ILE A 145 1.15 -17.94 -29.08
N LEU A 146 0.98 -17.08 -30.09
CA LEU A 146 0.14 -15.89 -30.00
C LEU A 146 -1.35 -16.22 -29.77
N SER A 147 -1.82 -17.35 -30.31
CA SER A 147 -3.20 -17.82 -30.15
C SER A 147 -3.46 -18.58 -28.84
N PHE A 148 -2.42 -19.10 -28.18
CA PHE A 148 -2.53 -19.84 -26.94
C PHE A 148 -3.12 -18.95 -25.82
N PRO A 149 -4.03 -19.44 -24.95
CA PRO A 149 -4.52 -20.82 -24.81
C PRO A 149 -5.87 -21.17 -25.48
N ARG A 150 -6.66 -20.20 -25.96
CA ARG A 150 -8.03 -20.46 -26.49
C ARG A 150 -8.45 -19.63 -27.71
N ALA A 151 -7.58 -18.76 -28.24
CA ALA A 151 -7.93 -17.94 -29.39
C ALA A 151 -7.77 -18.74 -30.71
N PRO A 152 -8.53 -18.41 -31.76
CA PRO A 152 -8.36 -19.06 -33.06
C PRO A 152 -6.96 -18.80 -33.64
N LEU A 153 -6.41 -19.79 -34.36
CA LEU A 153 -5.12 -19.69 -35.03
C LEU A 153 -5.11 -18.48 -35.99
N GLY A 154 -4.01 -17.71 -35.99
CA GLY A 154 -3.94 -16.45 -36.75
C GLY A 154 -4.49 -15.23 -36.01
N SER A 155 -4.82 -15.36 -34.72
CA SER A 155 -5.23 -14.24 -33.87
C SER A 155 -4.41 -14.17 -32.58
N VAL A 156 -4.41 -13.00 -31.94
CA VAL A 156 -3.76 -12.82 -30.63
C VAL A 156 -4.75 -13.02 -29.50
N SER A 157 -4.36 -13.86 -28.55
CA SER A 157 -5.11 -14.14 -27.35
C SER A 157 -5.10 -12.94 -26.40
N ILE A 158 -6.17 -12.84 -25.61
CA ILE A 158 -6.24 -11.83 -24.56
C ILE A 158 -5.12 -11.95 -23.52
N GLN A 159 -4.56 -13.14 -23.34
CA GLN A 159 -3.45 -13.39 -22.41
C GLN A 159 -2.17 -12.71 -22.89
N VAL A 160 -1.81 -12.94 -24.15
CA VAL A 160 -0.62 -12.33 -24.76
C VAL A 160 -0.79 -10.81 -24.78
N TRP A 161 -1.96 -10.31 -25.19
CA TRP A 161 -2.23 -8.87 -25.18
C TRP A 161 -2.16 -8.25 -23.77
N SER A 162 -2.71 -8.94 -22.75
CA SER A 162 -2.66 -8.49 -21.36
C SER A 162 -1.22 -8.41 -20.84
N ASN A 163 -0.39 -9.39 -21.16
CA ASN A 163 1.03 -9.38 -20.81
C ASN A 163 1.78 -8.23 -21.51
N VAL A 164 1.53 -8.01 -22.80
CA VAL A 164 2.10 -6.87 -23.54
C VAL A 164 1.71 -5.55 -22.89
N CYS A 165 0.43 -5.36 -22.55
CA CYS A 165 -0.04 -4.17 -21.84
C CYS A 165 0.68 -3.99 -20.49
N ALA A 166 0.76 -5.04 -19.68
CA ALA A 166 1.40 -4.99 -18.38
C ALA A 166 2.89 -4.63 -18.45
N THR A 167 3.64 -5.27 -19.35
CA THR A 167 5.07 -4.97 -19.57
C THR A 167 5.25 -3.56 -20.11
N THR A 168 4.46 -3.16 -21.11
CA THR A 168 4.54 -1.82 -21.71
C THR A 168 4.31 -0.73 -20.67
N ILE A 169 3.28 -0.86 -19.84
CA ILE A 169 2.98 0.11 -18.78
C ILE A 169 4.13 0.18 -17.77
N THR A 170 4.67 -0.98 -17.36
CA THR A 170 5.77 -1.06 -16.39
C THR A 170 7.04 -0.40 -16.94
N THR A 171 7.44 -0.74 -18.17
CA THR A 171 8.62 -0.16 -18.82
C THR A 171 8.47 1.35 -19.01
N ILE A 172 7.30 1.83 -19.44
CA ILE A 172 7.05 3.27 -19.57
C ILE A 172 7.21 3.96 -18.21
N ALA A 173 6.64 3.38 -17.15
CA ALA A 173 6.73 3.96 -15.83
C ALA A 173 8.16 3.97 -15.26
N GLU A 174 8.95 2.92 -15.52
CA GLU A 174 10.38 2.87 -15.17
C GLU A 174 11.17 3.95 -15.90
N VAL A 175 10.97 4.10 -17.21
CA VAL A 175 11.60 5.15 -18.02
C VAL A 175 11.24 6.53 -17.51
N VAL A 176 9.96 6.79 -17.25
CA VAL A 176 9.46 8.05 -16.71
C VAL A 176 10.11 8.33 -15.34
N THR A 177 10.13 7.34 -14.45
CA THR A 177 10.73 7.48 -13.12
C THR A 177 12.23 7.77 -13.23
N ALA A 178 12.96 7.06 -14.10
CA ALA A 178 14.38 7.30 -14.33
C ALA A 178 14.65 8.71 -14.87
N VAL A 179 13.80 9.22 -15.76
CA VAL A 179 13.90 10.61 -16.27
C VAL A 179 13.67 11.61 -15.15
N PHE A 180 12.65 11.41 -14.30
CA PHE A 180 12.39 12.31 -13.17
C PHE A 180 13.51 12.30 -12.14
N VAL A 181 14.04 11.12 -11.78
CA VAL A 181 15.17 10.99 -10.85
C VAL A 181 16.42 11.67 -11.42
N ARG A 182 16.70 11.49 -12.71
CA ARG A 182 17.79 12.19 -13.40
C ARG A 182 17.63 13.71 -13.40
N LYS A 183 16.41 14.21 -13.64
CA LYS A 183 16.13 15.65 -13.59
C LYS A 183 16.27 16.22 -12.17
N ALA A 184 15.78 15.51 -11.16
CA ALA A 184 15.93 15.92 -9.77
C ALA A 184 17.39 15.90 -9.30
N ALA A 185 18.19 14.93 -9.77
CA ALA A 185 19.62 14.87 -9.48
C ALA A 185 20.45 15.90 -10.26
N ALA A 186 19.90 16.45 -11.35
CA ALA A 186 20.52 17.51 -12.14
C ALA A 186 20.26 18.91 -11.58
N GLU A 187 19.38 19.08 -10.60
CA GLU A 187 19.30 20.33 -9.84
C GLU A 187 20.48 20.40 -8.86
N PRO A 188 21.39 21.38 -9.01
CA PRO A 188 22.54 21.48 -8.13
C PRO A 188 22.06 21.86 -6.73
N VAL A 189 22.36 21.00 -5.76
CA VAL A 189 22.36 21.36 -4.34
C VAL A 189 23.28 22.57 -4.20
N SER A 190 22.69 23.74 -3.96
CA SER A 190 23.44 24.94 -3.61
C SER A 190 24.11 24.70 -2.27
N VAL A 191 25.38 24.29 -2.31
CA VAL A 191 26.22 24.21 -1.12
C VAL A 191 26.36 25.64 -0.58
N PRO A 192 25.95 25.93 0.68
CA PRO A 192 26.25 27.22 1.27
C PRO A 192 27.76 27.28 1.45
N ALA A 193 28.40 28.26 0.80
CA ALA A 193 29.81 28.55 0.93
C ALA A 193 30.11 28.93 2.40
N GLY A 194 30.48 27.93 3.18
CA GLY A 194 30.89 28.06 4.57
C GLY A 194 32.21 28.84 4.65
N ALA A 195 32.11 29.99 5.28
CA ALA A 195 33.22 30.78 5.79
C ALA A 195 34.21 29.93 6.62
N GLY A 196 35.49 30.32 6.58
CA GLY A 196 36.42 30.00 7.67
C GLY A 196 37.69 29.22 7.29
N ALA A 197 38.43 29.63 6.26
CA ALA A 197 39.85 29.31 6.19
C ALA A 197 40.62 30.15 7.24
N LYS A 198 40.59 29.68 8.49
CA LYS A 198 41.39 30.21 9.60
C LYS A 198 42.84 29.80 9.35
N LYS A 199 43.70 30.77 9.01
CA LYS A 199 45.15 30.61 8.96
C LYS A 199 45.67 30.29 10.36
N THR A 200 46.29 29.12 10.52
CA THR A 200 47.28 28.85 11.56
C THR A 200 48.15 27.69 11.07
N GLN A 201 49.33 28.01 10.55
CA GLN A 201 50.63 27.64 11.14
C GLN A 201 51.74 28.20 10.24
#